data_AF-A0A1F8A6A9-F1
#
_entry.id   AF-A0A1F8A6A9-F1
#
_cell.length_a   1.000
_cell.length_b   1.000
_cell.length_c   1.000
_cell.angle_alpha   90.00
_cell.angle_beta   90.00
_cell.angle_gamma   90.00
#
_symmetry.space_group_name_H-M   'P 1'
#
loop_
_entity.id
_entity.type
_entity.pdbx_description
1 polymer ?
#
loop_
_entity_poly.entity_id
_entity_poly.type
_entity_poly.pdbx_seq_one_letter_code
_entity_poly.pdbx_strand_id
1 'polypeptide(L)'
;MAAPIDTYDTYYPRHSNDAISVFTALKEWLPAEIVLEVLDYAEYWLLSRVARADEMQYEERDCRGQTPYLISAPIQGERHPVQKIQITVWSHDQGWSSYPQDHGSFNNSWTWFDLGIARPPGRDDISKNANLRLATNVHASKKTVCHEITYRSDQNLWWVRNLQAGDRISIIPRALFPGWRNFVEKACIEIYTTPF
;
A
#
# COMPACT_ATOMS: atom_id res chain seq x y z
N MET A 1 8.88 -4.70 23.73
CA MET A 1 9.71 -3.91 22.81
C MET A 1 9.28 -4.28 21.41
N ALA A 2 8.73 -3.32 20.64
CA ALA A 2 8.46 -3.56 19.23
C ALA A 2 9.80 -3.76 18.52
N ALA A 3 9.93 -4.81 17.72
CA ALA A 3 11.11 -5.00 16.90
C ALA A 3 11.29 -3.77 15.99
N PRO A 4 12.53 -3.30 15.75
CA PRO A 4 12.78 -2.29 14.72
C PRO A 4 12.33 -2.85 13.36
N ILE A 5 11.77 -1.99 12.52
CA ILE A 5 11.24 -2.34 11.18
C ILE A 5 12.35 -2.77 10.20
N ASP A 6 13.64 -2.64 10.56
CA ASP A 6 14.79 -2.94 9.70
C ASP A 6 15.68 -4.07 10.24
N THR A 7 15.20 -5.32 10.26
CA THR A 7 16.07 -6.48 10.56
C THR A 7 16.22 -7.48 9.42
N TYR A 8 15.89 -7.09 8.18
CA TYR A 8 16.41 -7.74 6.99
C TYR A 8 17.00 -6.68 6.08
N ASP A 9 18.33 -6.68 5.96
CA ASP A 9 19.10 -5.83 5.04
C ASP A 9 18.95 -6.36 3.60
N THR A 10 17.70 -6.66 3.21
CA THR A 10 17.35 -7.15 1.89
C THR A 10 17.38 -5.95 0.95
N TYR A 11 18.48 -5.86 0.20
CA TYR A 11 18.60 -4.87 -0.85
C TYR A 11 17.59 -5.17 -1.97
N TYR A 12 16.65 -4.25 -2.18
CA TYR A 12 15.79 -4.26 -3.36
C TYR A 12 16.31 -3.25 -4.39
N PRO A 13 16.44 -3.67 -5.67
CA PRO A 13 16.88 -2.77 -6.73
C PRO A 13 15.90 -1.59 -6.86
N ARG A 14 16.42 -0.39 -7.15
CA ARG A 14 15.60 0.81 -7.33
C ARG A 14 15.47 1.19 -8.80
N HIS A 15 16.41 0.71 -9.62
CA HIS A 15 16.45 0.92 -11.05
C HIS A 15 16.72 -0.40 -11.77
N SER A 16 16.20 -0.53 -13.00
CA SER A 16 16.42 -1.73 -13.82
C SER A 16 17.90 -2.08 -14.00
N ASN A 17 18.81 -1.08 -13.99
CA ASN A 17 20.25 -1.31 -14.08
C ASN A 17 20.81 -2.17 -12.94
N ASP A 18 20.26 -2.04 -11.73
CA ASP A 18 20.69 -2.84 -10.58
C ASP A 18 20.35 -4.31 -10.82
N ALA A 19 19.12 -4.57 -11.29
CA ALA A 19 18.64 -5.91 -11.61
C ALA A 19 19.35 -6.52 -12.84
N ILE A 20 19.63 -5.71 -13.87
CA ILE A 20 20.42 -6.12 -15.02
C ILE A 20 21.84 -6.50 -14.58
N SER A 21 22.45 -5.74 -13.68
CA SER A 21 23.81 -6.03 -13.19
C SER A 21 23.87 -7.36 -12.45
N VAL A 22 22.90 -7.64 -11.59
CA VAL A 22 22.79 -8.95 -10.90
C VAL A 22 22.52 -10.07 -11.90
N PHE A 23 21.63 -9.86 -12.87
CA PHE A 23 21.34 -10.83 -13.91
C PHE A 23 22.58 -11.17 -14.74
N THR A 24 23.33 -10.16 -15.19
CA THR A 24 24.59 -10.35 -15.93
C THR A 24 25.61 -11.11 -15.09
N ALA A 25 25.77 -10.75 -13.82
CA ALA A 25 26.71 -11.43 -12.93
C ALA A 25 26.36 -12.92 -12.70
N LEU A 26 25.07 -13.24 -12.54
CA LEU A 26 24.62 -14.62 -12.36
C LEU A 26 24.69 -15.43 -13.67
N LYS A 27 24.51 -14.77 -14.83
CA LYS A 27 24.62 -15.42 -16.15
C LYS A 27 26.01 -15.91 -16.50
N GLU A 28 27.05 -15.43 -15.81
CA GLU A 28 28.40 -16.01 -15.92
C GLU A 28 28.47 -17.46 -15.41
N TRP A 29 27.50 -17.88 -14.59
CA TRP A 29 27.50 -19.19 -13.91
C TRP A 29 26.28 -20.06 -14.24
N LEU A 30 25.16 -19.44 -14.64
CA LEU A 30 23.87 -20.12 -14.82
C LEU A 30 23.23 -19.75 -16.18
N PRO A 31 22.48 -20.67 -16.82
CA PRO A 31 21.62 -20.33 -17.96
C PRO A 31 20.63 -19.22 -17.61
N ALA A 32 20.26 -18.41 -18.60
CA ALA A 32 19.42 -17.23 -18.39
C ALA A 32 18.08 -17.57 -17.74
N GLU A 33 17.48 -18.70 -18.12
CA GLU A 33 16.22 -19.20 -17.60
C GLU A 33 16.30 -19.47 -16.10
N ILE A 34 17.41 -20.10 -15.65
CA ILE A 34 17.63 -20.39 -14.23
C ILE A 34 17.88 -19.10 -13.45
N VAL A 35 18.61 -18.13 -14.04
CA VAL A 35 18.80 -16.82 -13.40
C VAL A 35 17.46 -16.12 -13.19
N LEU A 36 16.57 -16.14 -14.19
CA LEU A 36 15.23 -15.54 -14.06
C LEU A 36 14.42 -16.21 -12.95
N GLU A 37 14.41 -17.55 -12.87
CA GLU A 37 13.75 -18.30 -11.80
C GLU A 37 14.32 -17.96 -10.42
N VAL A 38 15.65 -17.84 -10.29
CA VAL A 38 16.30 -17.44 -9.03
C VAL A 38 15.89 -16.03 -8.63
N LEU A 39 15.88 -15.08 -9.56
CA LEU A 39 15.51 -13.68 -9.27
C LEU A 39 14.03 -13.57 -8.90
N ASP A 40 13.15 -14.30 -9.57
CA ASP A 40 11.72 -14.32 -9.24
C ASP A 40 11.46 -14.97 -7.88
N TYR A 41 12.08 -16.12 -7.61
CA TYR A 41 11.99 -16.80 -6.32
C TYR A 41 12.54 -15.96 -5.16
N ALA A 42 13.59 -15.19 -5.42
CA ALA A 42 14.16 -14.25 -4.45
C ALA A 42 13.33 -12.96 -4.26
N GLU A 43 12.21 -12.81 -5.00
CA GLU A 43 11.44 -11.55 -5.09
C GLU A 43 12.33 -10.35 -5.42
N TYR A 44 13.35 -10.53 -6.27
CA TYR A 44 14.32 -9.50 -6.63
C TYR A 44 13.72 -8.50 -7.64
N TRP A 45 12.74 -7.74 -7.15
CA TRP A 45 11.91 -6.80 -7.89
C TRP A 45 12.29 -5.36 -7.59
N LEU A 46 11.99 -4.46 -8.53
CA LEU A 46 12.23 -3.03 -8.35
C LEU A 46 11.31 -2.47 -7.27
N LEU A 47 11.85 -1.76 -6.28
CA LEU A 47 11.06 -1.18 -5.18
C LEU A 47 10.90 0.33 -5.33
N SER A 48 9.66 0.76 -5.59
CA SER A 48 9.24 2.16 -5.40
C SER A 48 8.66 2.33 -4.01
N ARG A 49 9.21 3.25 -3.20
CA ARG A 49 8.76 3.50 -1.83
C ARG A 49 8.48 4.98 -1.63
N VAL A 50 7.33 5.28 -1.01
CA VAL A 50 7.02 6.60 -0.48
C VAL A 50 6.50 6.45 0.95
N ALA A 51 6.90 7.37 1.82
CA ALA A 51 6.44 7.40 3.20
C ALA A 51 6.15 8.83 3.62
N ARG A 52 5.25 8.98 4.59
CA ARG A 52 4.90 10.25 5.21
C ARG A 52 4.67 10.04 6.70
N ALA A 53 5.25 10.89 7.53
CA ALA A 53 5.19 10.81 8.99
C ALA A 53 4.73 12.14 9.60
N ASP A 54 3.62 12.67 9.08
CA ASP A 54 3.00 13.90 9.57
C ASP A 54 1.66 13.55 10.20
N GLU A 55 1.50 13.84 11.49
CA GLU A 55 0.23 13.60 12.17
C GLU A 55 -0.90 14.45 11.56
N MET A 56 -1.98 13.79 11.15
CA MET A 56 -3.15 14.44 10.57
C MET A 56 -4.44 13.85 11.13
N GLN A 57 -5.46 14.71 11.24
CA GLN A 57 -6.80 14.33 11.66
C GLN A 57 -7.77 14.54 10.50
N TYR A 58 -8.68 13.58 10.31
CA TYR A 58 -9.72 13.64 9.28
C TYR A 58 -11.11 13.49 9.92
N GLU A 59 -11.97 14.46 9.64
CA GLU A 59 -13.39 14.44 9.96
C GLU A 59 -14.21 14.18 8.68
N GLU A 60 -15.50 13.89 8.84
CA GLU A 60 -16.39 13.59 7.70
C GLU A 60 -16.34 14.64 6.56
N ARG A 61 -16.20 15.92 6.91
CA ARG A 61 -16.10 17.02 5.93
C ARG A 61 -14.84 16.94 5.06
N ASP A 62 -13.73 16.51 5.63
CA ASP A 62 -12.43 16.41 4.94
C ASP A 62 -12.44 15.24 3.95
N CYS A 63 -13.21 14.19 4.27
CA CYS A 63 -13.30 12.97 3.48
C CYS A 63 -14.19 13.10 2.23
N ARG A 64 -14.99 14.16 2.10
CA ARG A 64 -15.89 14.35 0.94
C ARG A 64 -15.15 14.46 -0.39
N GLY A 65 -13.98 15.10 -0.37
CA GLY A 65 -13.12 15.24 -1.55
C GLY A 65 -12.26 14.01 -1.84
N GLN A 66 -12.29 12.99 -0.98
CA GLN A 66 -11.42 11.81 -1.05
C GLN A 66 -9.93 12.19 -1.15
N THR A 67 -9.54 13.28 -0.50
CA THR A 67 -8.16 13.78 -0.52
C THR A 67 -7.22 12.74 0.10
N PRO A 68 -6.21 12.26 -0.64
CA PRO A 68 -5.27 11.29 -0.10
C PRO A 68 -4.36 11.87 0.97
N TYR A 69 -4.02 11.05 1.98
CA TYR A 69 -2.93 11.36 2.91
C TYR A 69 -1.56 11.15 2.26
N LEU A 70 -1.44 10.11 1.44
CA LEU A 70 -0.21 9.70 0.77
C LEU A 70 -0.52 9.17 -0.63
N ILE A 71 0.31 9.55 -1.61
CA ILE A 71 0.21 9.12 -3.01
C ILE A 71 1.58 8.61 -3.46
N SER A 72 1.61 7.48 -4.16
CA SER A 72 2.83 6.92 -4.74
C SER A 72 3.40 7.78 -5.87
N ALA A 73 4.69 7.57 -6.16
CA ALA A 73 5.22 7.88 -7.48
C ALA A 73 4.44 7.10 -8.57
N PRO A 74 4.46 7.56 -9.84
CA PRO A 74 3.94 6.76 -10.93
C PRO A 74 4.61 5.38 -10.94
N ILE A 75 3.81 4.32 -11.12
CA ILE A 75 4.31 2.96 -11.26
C ILE A 75 5.27 2.91 -12.46
N GLN A 76 6.39 2.22 -12.29
CA GLN A 76 7.42 2.02 -13.32
C GLN A 76 7.31 0.60 -13.91
N GLY A 77 8.01 0.37 -15.02
CA GLY A 77 8.06 -0.93 -15.71
C GLY A 77 7.24 -0.97 -16.99
N GLU A 78 7.05 -2.18 -17.53
CA GLU A 78 6.36 -2.41 -18.79
C GLU A 78 4.86 -2.69 -18.60
N ARG A 79 4.32 -3.67 -19.33
CA ARG A 79 2.90 -4.03 -19.31
C ARG A 79 2.60 -4.91 -18.09
N HIS A 80 1.74 -4.42 -17.21
CA HIS A 80 1.33 -5.10 -15.96
C HIS A 80 2.51 -5.39 -15.01
N PRO A 81 3.28 -4.36 -14.62
CA PRO A 81 4.59 -4.57 -14.00
C PRO A 81 4.51 -4.93 -12.51
N VAL A 82 3.36 -4.74 -11.85
CA VAL A 82 3.22 -4.86 -10.38
C VAL A 82 3.21 -6.31 -9.94
N GLN A 83 4.14 -6.68 -9.07
CA GLN A 83 4.22 -7.99 -8.42
C GLN A 83 3.65 -7.98 -7.00
N LYS A 84 3.95 -6.92 -6.24
CA LYS A 84 3.51 -6.78 -4.85
C LYS A 84 3.27 -5.31 -4.52
N ILE A 85 2.22 -5.04 -3.74
CA ILE A 85 1.97 -3.75 -3.11
C ILE A 85 1.88 -3.99 -1.61
N GLN A 86 2.68 -3.27 -0.84
CA GLN A 86 2.63 -3.29 0.60
C GLN A 86 2.28 -1.87 1.09
N ILE A 87 1.25 -1.80 1.93
CA ILE A 87 0.75 -0.56 2.52
C ILE A 87 0.80 -0.72 4.03
N THR A 88 1.40 0.27 4.69
CA THR A 88 1.45 0.33 6.14
C THR A 88 0.88 1.66 6.62
N VAL A 89 -0.03 1.64 7.59
CA VAL A 89 -0.68 2.83 8.14
C VAL A 89 -0.71 2.75 9.66
N TRP A 90 -0.27 3.80 10.34
CA TRP A 90 -0.38 3.94 11.79
C TRP A 90 -1.50 4.92 12.09
N SER A 91 -2.56 4.42 12.70
CA SER A 91 -3.74 5.24 12.97
C SER A 91 -4.56 4.74 14.14
N HIS A 92 -5.44 5.63 14.61
CA HIS A 92 -6.45 5.32 15.60
C HIS A 92 -7.70 6.20 15.42
N ASP A 93 -8.69 5.93 16.25
CA ASP A 93 -9.97 6.61 16.26
C ASP A 93 -10.03 7.68 17.37
N GLN A 94 -11.11 8.45 17.46
CA GLN A 94 -11.24 9.53 18.44
C GLN A 94 -11.17 9.11 19.93
N GLY A 95 -11.39 7.84 20.24
CA GLY A 95 -11.26 7.31 21.59
C GLY A 95 -12.52 7.35 22.45
N TRP A 96 -13.67 7.64 21.86
CA TRP A 96 -14.96 7.65 22.55
C TRP A 96 -16.09 7.40 21.56
N SER A 97 -17.18 6.80 22.03
CA SER A 97 -18.44 6.70 21.28
C SER A 97 -19.61 6.48 22.25
N SER A 98 -20.83 6.72 21.78
CA SER A 98 -22.07 6.45 22.53
C SER A 98 -22.42 4.95 22.61
N TYR A 99 -21.60 4.06 22.06
CA TYR A 99 -21.82 2.62 21.98
C TYR A 99 -20.71 1.88 22.76
N PRO A 100 -20.72 1.92 24.11
CA PRO A 100 -19.68 1.33 24.95
C PRO A 100 -19.51 -0.19 24.73
N GLN A 101 -20.56 -0.89 24.33
CA GLN A 101 -20.53 -2.31 24.03
C GLN A 101 -19.60 -2.68 22.86
N ASP A 102 -19.33 -1.73 21.96
CA ASP A 102 -18.49 -1.94 20.77
C ASP A 102 -17.04 -1.46 20.99
N HIS A 103 -16.72 -0.84 22.14
CA HIS A 103 -15.39 -0.32 22.44
C HIS A 103 -14.32 -1.40 22.38
N GLY A 104 -13.20 -1.08 21.73
CA GLY A 104 -12.09 -2.02 21.57
C GLY A 104 -12.33 -3.11 20.51
N SER A 105 -13.46 -3.08 19.80
CA SER A 105 -13.77 -3.96 18.67
C SER A 105 -13.63 -3.24 17.33
N PHE A 106 -13.92 -3.92 16.21
CA PHE A 106 -14.07 -3.30 14.90
C PHE A 106 -15.53 -3.02 14.53
N ASN A 107 -16.49 -3.46 15.36
CA ASN A 107 -17.91 -3.27 15.10
C ASN A 107 -18.25 -1.79 15.22
N ASN A 108 -19.11 -1.28 14.32
CA ASN A 108 -19.58 0.10 14.32
C ASN A 108 -18.47 1.17 14.35
N SER A 109 -17.26 0.81 13.92
CA SER A 109 -16.17 1.77 13.72
C SER A 109 -16.36 2.53 12.42
N TRP A 110 -16.42 3.85 12.52
CA TRP A 110 -16.66 4.75 11.40
C TRP A 110 -15.40 5.52 10.99
N THR A 111 -14.21 5.00 11.29
CA THR A 111 -12.95 5.48 10.74
C THR A 111 -12.18 4.35 10.05
N TRP A 112 -11.79 4.58 8.80
CA TRP A 112 -11.17 3.56 7.94
C TRP A 112 -10.31 4.19 6.86
N PHE A 113 -9.74 3.36 5.98
CA PHE A 113 -8.94 3.79 4.84
C PHE A 113 -9.42 3.11 3.56
N ASP A 114 -9.51 3.89 2.49
CA ASP A 114 -9.72 3.38 1.13
C ASP A 114 -8.41 3.50 0.33
N LEU A 115 -8.21 2.58 -0.60
CA LEU A 115 -7.18 2.65 -1.62
C LEU A 115 -7.72 3.41 -2.82
N GLY A 116 -7.02 4.47 -3.23
CA GLY A 116 -7.32 5.19 -4.48
C GLY A 116 -6.38 4.76 -5.60
N ILE A 117 -6.94 4.55 -6.80
CA ILE A 117 -6.19 4.28 -8.03
C ILE A 117 -6.36 5.46 -8.98
N ALA A 118 -5.28 6.17 -9.27
CA ALA A 118 -5.29 7.25 -10.27
C ALA A 118 -4.58 6.79 -11.54
N ARG A 119 -5.23 6.94 -12.70
CA ARG A 119 -4.71 6.50 -14.00
C ARG A 119 -4.56 7.69 -14.96
N PRO A 120 -3.58 7.65 -15.88
CA PRO A 120 -3.52 8.58 -17.00
C PRO A 120 -4.81 8.58 -17.84
N PRO A 121 -5.14 9.68 -18.54
CA PRO A 121 -6.32 9.77 -19.40
C PRO A 121 -6.36 8.69 -20.48
N GLY A 122 -7.56 8.24 -20.84
CA GLY A 122 -7.76 7.22 -21.88
C GLY A 122 -7.61 5.78 -21.42
N ARG A 123 -7.45 5.52 -20.12
CA ARG A 123 -7.46 4.18 -19.53
C ARG A 123 -8.79 3.84 -18.88
N ASP A 124 -9.20 2.58 -18.99
CA ASP A 124 -10.37 2.07 -18.29
C ASP A 124 -10.20 2.13 -16.77
N ASP A 125 -11.31 2.33 -16.07
CA ASP A 125 -11.33 2.27 -14.62
C ASP A 125 -11.33 0.81 -14.14
N ILE A 126 -10.20 0.39 -13.57
CA ILE A 126 -9.98 -0.96 -13.01
C ILE A 126 -10.46 -1.09 -11.57
N SER A 127 -10.88 0.01 -10.93
CA SER A 127 -11.43 0.00 -9.58
C SER A 127 -12.90 -0.42 -9.54
N LYS A 128 -13.56 -0.46 -10.70
CA LYS A 128 -14.97 -0.85 -10.81
C LYS A 128 -15.21 -2.22 -10.17
N ASN A 129 -16.06 -2.23 -9.14
CA ASN A 129 -16.44 -3.40 -8.35
C ASN A 129 -15.32 -3.99 -7.47
N ALA A 130 -14.16 -3.35 -7.35
CA ALA A 130 -13.13 -3.77 -6.42
C ALA A 130 -13.47 -3.30 -5.00
N ASN A 131 -13.34 -4.18 -4.01
CA ASN A 131 -13.31 -3.76 -2.62
C ASN A 131 -11.93 -3.16 -2.32
N LEU A 132 -11.87 -1.84 -2.29
CA LEU A 132 -10.64 -1.08 -2.05
C LEU A 132 -10.50 -0.61 -0.60
N ARG A 133 -11.27 -1.17 0.33
CA ARG A 133 -11.09 -0.87 1.76
C ARG A 133 -9.79 -1.51 2.27
N LEU A 134 -8.88 -0.68 2.78
CA LEU A 134 -7.59 -1.11 3.30
C LEU A 134 -7.69 -1.64 4.72
N ALA A 135 -8.20 -0.82 5.64
CA ALA A 135 -8.27 -1.15 7.06
C ALA A 135 -9.33 -0.29 7.76
N THR A 136 -9.79 -0.77 8.92
CA THR A 136 -10.72 -0.05 9.80
C THR A 136 -10.06 0.11 11.16
N ASN A 137 -10.14 1.30 11.77
CA ASN A 137 -9.59 1.50 13.10
C ASN A 137 -10.42 0.77 14.16
N VAL A 138 -9.78 0.49 15.29
CA VAL A 138 -10.46 -0.03 16.48
C VAL A 138 -11.41 1.04 17.01
N HIS A 139 -12.67 0.66 17.17
CA HIS A 139 -13.77 1.51 17.60
C HIS A 139 -13.47 2.22 18.92
N ALA A 140 -13.61 3.54 18.94
CA ALA A 140 -13.49 4.37 20.13
C ALA A 140 -12.17 4.15 20.90
N SER A 141 -11.07 3.90 20.20
CA SER A 141 -9.75 3.68 20.80
C SER A 141 -8.78 4.81 20.45
N LYS A 142 -8.05 5.33 21.45
CA LYS A 142 -6.91 6.26 21.26
C LYS A 142 -5.57 5.53 21.02
N LYS A 143 -5.57 4.20 21.04
CA LYS A 143 -4.35 3.42 20.88
C LYS A 143 -4.07 3.26 19.39
N THR A 144 -2.96 3.84 18.94
CA THR A 144 -2.44 3.66 17.58
C THR A 144 -2.16 2.20 17.28
N VAL A 145 -2.70 1.75 16.14
CA VAL A 145 -2.50 0.43 15.57
C VAL A 145 -1.73 0.58 14.26
N CYS A 146 -0.81 -0.36 14.01
CA CYS A 146 -0.14 -0.52 12.72
C CYS A 146 -0.98 -1.47 11.85
N HIS A 147 -1.58 -0.93 10.80
CA HIS A 147 -2.29 -1.71 9.78
C HIS A 147 -1.32 -2.05 8.66
N GLU A 148 -1.14 -3.33 8.38
CA GLU A 148 -0.30 -3.84 7.29
C GLU A 148 -1.18 -4.57 6.27
N ILE A 149 -1.12 -4.13 5.01
CA ILE A 149 -1.93 -4.67 3.92
C ILE A 149 -1.00 -5.03 2.77
N THR A 150 -1.12 -6.26 2.27
CA THR A 150 -0.33 -6.76 1.15
C THR A 150 -1.23 -7.28 0.04
N TYR A 151 -1.02 -6.75 -1.16
CA TYR A 151 -1.61 -7.24 -2.39
C TYR A 151 -0.52 -7.84 -3.28
N ARG A 152 -0.83 -8.95 -3.94
CA ARG A 152 0.10 -9.66 -4.83
C ARG A 152 -0.53 -9.94 -6.19
N SER A 153 0.29 -10.02 -7.22
CA SER A 153 -0.12 -10.33 -8.59
C SER A 153 -0.73 -11.74 -8.74
N ASP A 154 -0.25 -12.69 -7.94
CA ASP A 154 -0.72 -14.07 -7.86
C ASP A 154 -2.16 -14.19 -7.33
N GLN A 155 -2.62 -13.24 -6.52
CA GLN A 155 -3.98 -13.17 -6.02
C GLN A 155 -4.98 -12.93 -7.16
N ASN A 156 -6.21 -13.41 -7.01
CA ASN A 156 -7.30 -13.17 -7.96
C ASN A 156 -7.89 -11.75 -7.82
N LEU A 157 -7.03 -10.74 -7.92
CA LEU A 157 -7.36 -9.33 -7.82
C LEU A 157 -7.22 -8.66 -9.19
N TRP A 158 -8.36 -8.51 -9.87
CA TRP A 158 -8.43 -7.90 -11.20
C TRP A 158 -7.68 -6.57 -11.29
N TRP A 159 -7.89 -5.68 -10.31
CA TRP A 159 -7.30 -4.36 -10.32
C TRP A 159 -5.77 -4.40 -10.21
N VAL A 160 -5.20 -5.27 -9.37
CA VAL A 160 -3.73 -5.42 -9.21
C VAL A 160 -3.10 -5.87 -10.53
N ARG A 161 -3.66 -6.92 -11.14
CA ARG A 161 -3.18 -7.47 -12.41
C ARG A 161 -3.28 -6.49 -13.57
N ASN A 162 -4.16 -5.48 -13.47
CA ASN A 162 -4.37 -4.49 -14.52
C ASN A 162 -3.72 -3.13 -14.25
N LEU A 163 -2.97 -2.98 -13.15
CA LEU A 163 -2.13 -1.81 -12.94
C LEU A 163 -1.06 -1.73 -14.03
N GLN A 164 -0.75 -0.52 -14.46
CA GLN A 164 0.19 -0.25 -15.54
C GLN A 164 1.15 0.86 -15.14
N ALA A 165 2.26 0.96 -15.88
CA ALA A 165 3.16 2.09 -15.75
C ALA A 165 2.41 3.43 -15.88
N GLY A 166 2.72 4.38 -15.01
CA GLY A 166 2.04 5.68 -14.92
C GLY A 166 0.83 5.72 -13.98
N ASP A 167 0.23 4.58 -13.61
CA ASP A 167 -0.82 4.54 -12.59
C ASP A 167 -0.21 4.92 -11.21
N ARG A 168 -1.05 5.40 -10.28
CA ARG A 168 -0.65 5.76 -8.91
C ARG A 168 -1.60 5.13 -7.91
N ILE A 169 -1.05 4.76 -6.76
CA ILE A 169 -1.79 4.24 -5.61
C ILE A 169 -1.79 5.30 -4.51
N SER A 170 -2.89 5.38 -3.77
CA SER A 170 -3.04 6.37 -2.70
C SER A 170 -3.79 5.81 -1.51
N ILE A 171 -3.48 6.36 -0.32
CA ILE A 171 -4.14 6.01 0.94
C ILE A 171 -5.08 7.16 1.29
N ILE A 172 -6.38 6.88 1.33
CA ILE A 172 -7.44 7.86 1.56
C ILE A 172 -8.07 7.61 2.92
N PRO A 173 -7.78 8.43 3.95
CA PRO A 173 -8.40 8.31 5.25
C PRO A 173 -9.87 8.72 5.20
N ARG A 174 -10.69 7.97 5.93
CA ARG A 174 -12.14 8.15 6.01
C ARG A 174 -12.60 8.26 7.46
N ALA A 175 -13.58 9.11 7.66
CA ALA A 175 -14.39 9.22 8.86
C ALA A 175 -15.85 9.46 8.43
N LEU A 176 -16.81 8.89 9.16
CA LEU A 176 -18.24 9.08 8.92
C LEU A 176 -18.96 9.38 10.24
N PHE A 177 -19.95 10.27 10.16
CA PHE A 177 -20.76 10.80 11.27
C PHE A 177 -20.08 11.88 12.14
N PRO A 178 -20.88 12.80 12.70
CA PRO A 178 -20.39 13.81 13.62
C PRO A 178 -19.64 13.21 14.83
N GLY A 179 -18.49 13.79 15.17
CA GLY A 179 -17.67 13.38 16.31
C GLY A 179 -16.65 12.28 16.00
N TRP A 180 -16.80 11.56 14.89
CA TRP A 180 -15.82 10.58 14.43
C TRP A 180 -14.63 11.25 13.76
N ARG A 181 -13.42 10.81 14.14
CA ARG A 181 -12.16 11.41 13.73
C ARG A 181 -11.12 10.34 13.53
N ASN A 182 -10.58 10.26 12.31
CA ASN A 182 -9.48 9.35 11.99
C ASN A 182 -8.16 10.10 12.20
N PHE A 183 -7.33 9.61 13.12
CA PHE A 183 -6.00 10.13 13.37
C PHE A 183 -4.98 9.26 12.66
N VAL A 184 -4.22 9.85 11.75
CA VAL A 184 -3.15 9.18 10.99
C VAL A 184 -1.83 9.76 11.45
N GLU A 185 -0.94 8.93 11.99
CA GLU A 185 0.39 9.37 12.42
C GLU A 185 1.40 9.31 11.27
N LYS A 186 1.37 8.19 10.54
CA LYS A 186 2.29 7.93 9.44
C LYS A 186 1.77 6.83 8.53
N ALA A 187 2.25 6.81 7.30
CA ALA A 187 1.97 5.76 6.34
C ALA A 187 3.13 5.53 5.37
N CYS A 188 3.17 4.34 4.78
CA CYS A 188 4.13 3.91 3.77
C CYS A 188 3.40 3.16 2.65
N ILE A 189 3.80 3.43 1.41
CA ILE A 189 3.40 2.66 0.23
C ILE A 189 4.68 2.13 -0.41
N GLU A 190 4.73 0.82 -0.60
CA GLU A 190 5.80 0.09 -1.26
C GLU A 190 5.21 -0.68 -2.44
N ILE A 191 5.73 -0.41 -3.64
CA ILE A 191 5.29 -1.06 -4.87
C ILE A 191 6.50 -1.77 -5.46
N TYR A 192 6.37 -3.08 -5.62
CA TYR A 192 7.38 -3.95 -6.20
C TYR A 192 6.98 -4.28 -7.64
N THR A 193 7.86 -4.01 -8.60
CA THR A 193 7.61 -4.24 -10.02
C THR A 193 8.67 -5.13 -10.67
N THR A 194 8.30 -5.79 -11.77
CA THR A 194 9.27 -6.59 -12.53
C THR A 194 10.47 -5.74 -12.95
N PRO A 195 11.69 -6.28 -12.89
CA PRO A 195 12.89 -5.58 -13.35
C PRO A 195 13.07 -5.58 -14.87
N PHE A 196 12.47 -6.58 -15.54
CA PHE A 196 12.46 -6.80 -16.98
C PHE A 196 11.04 -6.71 -17.53
#